data_AF-A0AAV0RQP3-F1
#
_entry.id   AF-A0AAV0RQP3-F1
#
_cell.length_a   1.000
_cell.length_b   1.000
_cell.length_c   1.000
_cell.angle_alpha   90.00
_cell.angle_beta   90.00
_cell.angle_gamma   90.00
#
_symmetry.space_group_name_H-M   'P 1'
#
loop_
_entity.id
_entity.type
_entity.pdbx_description
1 polymer ?
#
loop_
_entity_poly.entity_id
_entity_poly.type
_entity_poly.pdbx_seq_one_letter_code
_entity_poly.pdbx_strand_id
1 'polypeptide(L)'
;LCSVCGEVHVGHTPHKIRTCDGVGSLKNKEHRWMKGGVEQILPQVESFHLYDRLGRAVSHDEQLIVDRIPAVVELCVQGDVNIPEYPTRRRTFPAYSVAGRIIDFERRFPKEAAEVAIRGMESWEVMRSGIRKLVSEYAVHTCGYCPEIQVGPKGHRVRNCQAFKHQMRDGQHAWQEATVDDLAPPVYVWHVRDLNSREPMANDLRRYYAMLPAVVELFAQAGGRVSGGDCASLMREDVAVPELEEMKLAV
;
A
#
# COMPACT_ATOMS: atom_id res chain seq x y z
N LEU A 1 -35.46 14.88 -36.69
CA LEU A 1 -35.24 16.33 -36.50
C LEU A 1 -36.24 17.09 -37.35
N CYS A 2 -36.93 18.10 -36.81
CA CYS A 2 -37.73 19.01 -37.60
C CYS A 2 -36.79 20.03 -38.25
N SER A 3 -36.79 20.08 -39.58
CA SER A 3 -35.95 20.99 -40.40
C SER A 3 -36.24 22.48 -40.19
N VAL A 4 -37.28 22.81 -39.42
CA VAL A 4 -37.79 24.18 -39.26
C VAL A 4 -37.56 24.72 -37.84
N CYS A 5 -37.91 23.96 -36.80
CA CYS A 5 -37.75 24.39 -35.40
C CYS A 5 -36.68 23.61 -34.61
N GLY A 6 -36.06 22.57 -35.20
CA GLY A 6 -35.08 21.75 -34.49
C GLY A 6 -35.66 20.72 -33.52
N GLU A 7 -36.98 20.54 -33.46
CA GLU A 7 -37.60 19.51 -32.61
C GLU A 7 -37.09 18.10 -32.98
N VAL A 8 -36.89 17.25 -31.98
CA VAL A 8 -36.37 15.90 -32.18
C VAL A 8 -37.43 14.86 -31.82
N HIS A 9 -37.64 13.91 -32.74
CA HIS A 9 -38.48 12.74 -32.54
C HIS A 9 -37.63 11.48 -32.66
N VAL A 10 -37.81 10.55 -31.72
CA VAL A 10 -37.16 9.23 -31.71
C VAL A 10 -38.25 8.16 -31.84
N GLY A 11 -38.28 7.49 -32.99
CA GLY A 11 -39.30 6.48 -33.31
C GLY A 11 -39.39 6.18 -34.81
N HIS A 12 -40.10 5.10 -35.17
CA HIS A 12 -40.26 4.70 -36.58
C HIS A 12 -41.14 5.69 -37.36
N THR A 13 -42.20 6.19 -36.73
CA THR A 13 -43.18 7.09 -37.37
C THR A 13 -43.27 8.39 -36.58
N PRO A 14 -42.81 9.53 -37.14
CA PRO A 14 -42.91 10.82 -36.47
C PRO A 14 -44.34 11.25 -36.19
N HIS A 15 -44.54 12.03 -35.12
CA HIS A 15 -45.87 12.53 -34.76
C HIS A 15 -46.35 13.65 -35.69
N LYS A 16 -47.68 13.84 -35.70
CA LYS A 16 -48.39 14.91 -36.43
C LYS A 16 -48.91 16.03 -35.51
N ILE A 17 -48.41 16.10 -34.27
CA ILE A 17 -48.75 17.18 -33.33
C ILE A 17 -48.34 18.52 -33.95
N ARG A 18 -49.27 19.48 -33.95
CA ARG A 18 -49.16 20.76 -34.67
C ARG A 18 -48.50 21.85 -33.82
N THR A 19 -47.26 21.64 -33.42
CA THR A 19 -46.53 22.55 -32.51
C THR A 19 -45.28 23.19 -33.14
N CYS A 20 -45.08 23.06 -34.46
CA CYS A 20 -43.89 23.59 -35.13
C CYS A 20 -43.85 25.13 -35.15
N ASP A 21 -42.79 25.73 -34.60
CA ASP A 21 -42.66 27.17 -34.32
C ASP A 21 -41.44 27.86 -34.96
N GLY A 22 -40.78 27.24 -35.95
CA GLY A 22 -39.61 27.83 -36.58
C GLY A 22 -39.85 29.21 -37.20
N VAL A 23 -38.77 29.99 -37.33
CA VAL A 23 -38.79 31.43 -37.63
C VAL A 23 -39.73 31.77 -38.80
N GLY A 24 -40.76 32.58 -38.53
CA GLY A 24 -41.76 33.02 -39.51
C GLY A 24 -42.99 32.10 -39.66
N SER A 25 -43.15 31.08 -38.82
CA SER A 25 -44.27 30.13 -38.91
C SER A 25 -45.47 30.50 -38.01
N LEU A 26 -46.69 30.39 -38.54
CA LEU A 26 -47.95 30.51 -37.79
C LEU A 26 -48.08 29.38 -36.76
N LYS A 27 -48.71 29.68 -35.61
CA LYS A 27 -49.10 28.66 -34.60
C LYS A 27 -49.99 27.59 -35.28
N ASN A 28 -49.84 26.32 -34.88
CA ASN A 28 -50.58 25.15 -35.38
C ASN A 28 -50.11 24.50 -36.71
N LYS A 29 -48.80 24.50 -37.02
CA LYS A 29 -48.27 23.71 -38.15
C LYS A 29 -47.68 22.37 -37.72
N GLU A 30 -47.81 21.37 -38.60
CA GLU A 30 -47.13 20.07 -38.46
C GLU A 30 -45.63 20.24 -38.72
N HIS A 31 -44.84 19.41 -38.05
CA HIS A 31 -43.39 19.36 -38.20
C HIS A 31 -42.95 18.80 -39.55
N ARG A 32 -41.89 19.37 -40.12
CA ARG A 32 -41.24 18.82 -41.31
C ARG A 32 -40.02 18.00 -40.90
N TRP A 33 -40.26 16.71 -40.72
CA TRP A 33 -39.25 15.77 -40.27
C TRP A 33 -38.22 15.43 -41.35
N MET A 34 -36.96 15.46 -40.95
CA MET A 34 -35.82 14.91 -41.67
C MET A 34 -35.03 13.97 -40.76
N LYS A 35 -34.21 13.11 -41.37
CA LYS A 35 -33.25 12.27 -40.65
C LYS A 35 -32.27 13.19 -39.92
N GLY A 36 -32.22 13.08 -38.59
CA GLY A 36 -31.25 13.78 -37.76
C GLY A 36 -30.05 12.87 -37.44
N GLY A 37 -28.93 13.47 -37.07
CA GLY A 37 -27.79 12.75 -36.50
C GLY A 37 -27.81 12.73 -34.96
N VAL A 38 -26.77 12.15 -34.39
CA VAL A 38 -26.61 11.96 -32.93
C VAL A 38 -26.43 13.30 -32.21
N GLU A 39 -25.84 14.29 -32.88
CA GLU A 39 -25.56 15.63 -32.35
C GLU A 39 -26.83 16.39 -31.88
N GLN A 40 -27.99 16.03 -32.41
CA GLN A 40 -29.28 16.64 -32.02
C GLN A 40 -29.92 15.97 -30.80
N ILE A 41 -29.48 14.75 -30.49
CA ILE A 41 -29.95 13.98 -29.32
C ILE A 41 -28.98 14.17 -28.15
N LEU A 42 -27.68 14.28 -28.44
CA LEU A 42 -26.60 14.47 -27.48
C LEU A 42 -25.74 15.66 -27.90
N PRO A 43 -26.15 16.90 -27.57
CA PRO A 43 -25.32 18.07 -27.84
C PRO A 43 -23.98 17.93 -27.09
N GLN A 44 -22.87 18.24 -27.76
CA GLN A 44 -21.52 18.05 -27.22
C GLN A 44 -21.22 19.14 -26.18
N VAL A 45 -21.65 18.90 -24.94
CA VAL A 45 -21.22 19.65 -23.76
C VAL A 45 -19.96 18.99 -23.24
N GLU A 46 -18.88 19.75 -23.12
CA GLU A 46 -17.57 19.24 -22.70
C GLU A 46 -17.21 19.65 -21.28
N SER A 47 -16.53 18.76 -20.56
CA SER A 47 -15.96 18.95 -19.23
C SER A 47 -14.48 18.61 -19.25
N PHE A 48 -13.69 19.24 -18.37
CA PHE A 48 -12.34 18.75 -18.09
C PHE A 48 -12.42 17.41 -17.37
N HIS A 49 -11.55 16.48 -17.76
CA HIS A 49 -11.42 15.20 -17.09
C HIS A 49 -10.65 15.35 -15.78
N LEU A 50 -11.20 14.85 -14.66
CA LEU A 50 -10.55 14.92 -13.35
C LEU A 50 -10.04 13.53 -12.92
N TYR A 51 -8.72 13.37 -12.91
CA TYR A 51 -8.09 12.17 -12.35
C TYR A 51 -8.41 12.01 -10.85
N ASP A 52 -8.38 13.08 -10.05
CA ASP A 52 -8.82 13.04 -8.65
C ASP A 52 -9.84 14.15 -8.40
N ARG A 53 -11.11 13.77 -8.21
CA ARG A 53 -12.22 14.71 -7.97
C ARG A 53 -12.08 15.56 -6.72
N LEU A 54 -11.27 15.12 -5.75
CA LEU A 54 -10.98 15.90 -4.54
C LEU A 54 -9.79 16.85 -4.72
N GLY A 55 -9.08 16.74 -5.84
CA GLY A 55 -7.96 17.59 -6.20
C GLY A 55 -8.35 19.06 -6.42
N ARG A 56 -7.34 19.89 -6.69
CA ARG A 56 -7.57 21.31 -7.02
C ARG A 56 -8.25 21.45 -8.38
N ALA A 57 -8.99 22.53 -8.55
CA ALA A 57 -9.58 22.89 -9.84
C ALA A 57 -8.48 23.04 -10.92
N VAL A 58 -8.83 22.68 -12.15
CA VAL A 58 -7.98 22.89 -13.33
C VAL A 58 -7.70 24.38 -13.46
N SER A 59 -6.42 24.76 -13.47
CA SER A 59 -6.02 26.15 -13.64
C SER A 59 -6.01 26.57 -15.11
N HIS A 60 -5.96 27.87 -15.38
CA HIS A 60 -5.88 28.40 -16.75
C HIS A 60 -4.67 27.85 -17.52
N ASP A 61 -3.53 27.70 -16.85
CA ASP A 61 -2.29 27.24 -17.48
C ASP A 61 -2.35 25.74 -17.84
N GLU A 62 -3.15 24.97 -17.10
CA GLU A 62 -3.31 23.52 -17.31
C GLU A 62 -4.37 23.18 -18.35
N GLN A 63 -5.19 24.14 -18.79
CA GLN A 63 -6.34 23.90 -19.67
C GLN A 63 -5.96 23.23 -21.01
N LEU A 64 -4.70 23.40 -21.46
CA LEU A 64 -4.18 22.85 -22.72
C LEU A 64 -3.65 21.43 -22.57
N ILE A 65 -3.42 20.98 -21.34
CA ILE A 65 -2.78 19.70 -21.01
C ILE A 65 -3.81 18.72 -20.43
N VAL A 66 -4.88 19.24 -19.83
CA VAL A 66 -5.99 18.42 -19.31
C VAL A 66 -7.00 18.13 -20.43
N ASP A 67 -7.33 16.86 -20.59
CA ASP A 67 -8.30 16.41 -21.58
C ASP A 67 -9.68 17.02 -21.36
N ARG A 68 -10.32 17.41 -22.48
CA ARG A 68 -11.74 17.75 -22.52
C ARG A 68 -12.51 16.57 -23.06
N ILE A 69 -13.47 16.08 -22.29
CA ILE A 69 -14.32 14.94 -22.64
C ILE A 69 -15.79 15.33 -22.57
N PRO A 70 -16.72 14.63 -23.25
CA PRO A 70 -18.14 14.91 -23.11
C PRO A 70 -18.56 14.83 -21.63
N ALA A 71 -19.32 15.80 -21.15
CA ALA A 71 -19.69 15.94 -19.74
C ALA A 71 -20.43 14.70 -19.21
N VAL A 72 -21.20 14.02 -20.06
CA VAL A 72 -21.84 12.74 -19.72
C VAL A 72 -20.82 11.62 -19.47
N VAL A 73 -19.71 11.60 -20.23
CA VAL A 73 -18.63 10.63 -20.04
C VAL A 73 -17.90 10.90 -18.73
N GLU A 74 -17.59 12.17 -18.42
CA GLU A 74 -17.01 12.53 -17.11
C GLU A 74 -17.95 12.12 -15.97
N LEU A 75 -19.25 12.38 -16.10
CA LEU A 75 -20.23 11.97 -15.09
C LEU A 75 -20.24 10.45 -14.89
N CYS A 76 -20.16 9.66 -15.97
CA CYS A 76 -20.06 8.20 -15.87
C CYS A 76 -18.78 7.77 -15.16
N VAL A 77 -17.62 8.34 -15.51
CA VAL A 77 -16.34 8.04 -14.89
C VAL A 77 -16.38 8.31 -13.37
N GLN A 78 -16.90 9.48 -12.99
CA GLN A 78 -17.08 9.88 -11.58
C GLN A 78 -18.18 9.09 -10.85
N GLY A 79 -19.13 8.53 -11.61
CA GLY A 79 -20.21 7.63 -11.18
C GLY A 79 -19.81 6.16 -11.09
N ASP A 80 -18.51 5.89 -11.02
CA ASP A 80 -17.91 4.57 -10.87
C ASP A 80 -17.87 3.66 -12.12
N VAL A 81 -18.16 4.22 -13.30
CA VAL A 81 -17.94 3.50 -14.56
C VAL A 81 -16.45 3.51 -14.91
N ASN A 82 -15.90 2.36 -15.26
CA ASN A 82 -14.50 2.23 -15.64
C ASN A 82 -14.32 2.37 -17.16
N ILE A 83 -13.65 3.43 -17.58
CA ILE A 83 -13.30 3.70 -18.98
C ILE A 83 -11.76 3.78 -19.03
N PRO A 84 -11.06 2.77 -19.58
CA PRO A 84 -9.60 2.70 -19.53
C PRO A 84 -8.87 3.91 -20.11
N GLU A 85 -9.49 4.56 -21.10
CA GLU A 85 -8.96 5.75 -21.76
C GLU A 85 -8.99 7.00 -20.87
N TYR A 86 -9.87 7.02 -19.86
CA TYR A 86 -10.08 8.16 -18.95
C TYR A 86 -10.01 7.68 -17.49
N PRO A 87 -8.81 7.33 -17.00
CA PRO A 87 -8.63 6.76 -15.68
C PRO A 87 -8.96 7.79 -14.59
N THR A 88 -9.66 7.36 -13.55
CA THR A 88 -9.90 8.19 -12.37
C THR A 88 -9.47 7.47 -11.10
N ARG A 89 -9.01 8.24 -10.12
CA ARG A 89 -8.59 7.76 -8.82
C ARG A 89 -9.82 7.37 -8.00
N ARG A 90 -9.97 6.06 -7.76
CA ARG A 90 -11.01 5.49 -6.90
C ARG A 90 -10.48 5.35 -5.47
N ARG A 91 -11.05 6.13 -4.55
CA ARG A 91 -10.66 6.08 -3.14
C ARG A 91 -11.50 5.03 -2.42
N THR A 92 -10.83 4.04 -1.84
CA THR A 92 -11.46 2.98 -1.04
C THR A 92 -11.61 3.37 0.44
N PHE A 93 -10.90 4.42 0.86
CA PHE A 93 -10.96 5.01 2.19
C PHE A 93 -11.50 6.45 2.14
N PRO A 94 -12.18 6.94 3.21
CA PRO A 94 -12.63 8.32 3.29
C PRO A 94 -11.46 9.29 3.15
N ALA A 95 -11.68 10.40 2.45
CA ALA A 95 -10.79 11.54 2.42
C ALA A 95 -11.55 12.79 2.86
N TYR A 96 -10.94 13.58 3.73
CA TYR A 96 -11.56 14.81 4.26
C TYR A 96 -10.78 16.03 3.82
N SER A 97 -11.49 17.11 3.51
CA SER A 97 -10.89 18.44 3.37
C SER A 97 -10.91 19.13 4.73
N VAL A 98 -9.74 19.37 5.31
CA VAL A 98 -9.58 20.10 6.57
C VAL A 98 -8.75 21.34 6.27
N ALA A 99 -9.37 22.52 6.42
CA ALA A 99 -8.74 23.82 6.11
C ALA A 99 -8.09 23.88 4.71
N GLY A 100 -8.74 23.29 3.70
CA GLY A 100 -8.27 23.27 2.31
C GLY A 100 -7.17 22.25 2.01
N ARG A 101 -6.76 21.43 2.98
CA ARG A 101 -5.85 20.29 2.77
C ARG A 101 -6.63 18.99 2.73
N ILE A 102 -6.35 18.17 1.73
CA ILE A 102 -6.92 16.81 1.61
C ILE A 102 -6.13 15.89 2.54
N ILE A 103 -6.80 15.31 3.53
CA ILE A 103 -6.27 14.25 4.37
C ILE A 103 -6.70 12.91 3.76
N ASP A 104 -5.71 12.15 3.32
CA ASP A 104 -5.87 10.90 2.59
C ASP A 104 -5.51 9.70 3.49
N PHE A 105 -6.51 8.97 3.95
CA PHE A 105 -6.34 7.87 4.92
C PHE A 105 -5.82 6.58 4.28
N GLU A 106 -5.89 6.46 2.95
CA GLU A 106 -5.36 5.32 2.20
C GLU A 106 -3.84 5.19 2.37
N ARG A 107 -3.13 6.31 2.57
CA ARG A 107 -1.67 6.33 2.79
C ARG A 107 -1.23 5.85 4.17
N ARG A 108 -2.14 5.70 5.14
CA ARG A 108 -1.77 5.43 6.53
C ARG A 108 -1.86 3.96 6.91
N PHE A 109 -2.74 3.16 6.29
CA PHE A 109 -2.88 1.73 6.63
C PHE A 109 -3.47 0.91 5.47
N PRO A 110 -2.67 0.17 4.69
CA PRO A 110 -3.23 -0.93 3.90
C PRO A 110 -3.69 -2.02 4.87
N LYS A 111 -5.00 -2.29 4.95
CA LYS A 111 -5.56 -3.37 5.80
C LYS A 111 -4.90 -4.74 5.53
N GLU A 112 -4.46 -4.95 4.29
CA GLU A 112 -3.72 -6.14 3.85
C GLU A 112 -2.38 -6.31 4.61
N ALA A 113 -1.71 -5.21 4.97
CA ALA A 113 -0.42 -5.28 5.67
C ALA A 113 -0.55 -5.83 7.09
N ALA A 114 -1.64 -5.51 7.79
CA ALA A 114 -1.88 -6.03 9.14
C ALA A 114 -2.22 -7.53 9.14
N GLU A 115 -3.03 -7.98 8.18
CA GLU A 115 -3.32 -9.40 8.02
C GLU A 115 -2.06 -10.19 7.62
N VAL A 116 -1.27 -9.65 6.68
CA VAL A 116 0.03 -10.22 6.29
C VAL A 116 0.99 -10.25 7.48
N ALA A 117 1.00 -9.23 8.33
CA ALA A 117 1.87 -9.17 9.48
C ALA A 117 1.50 -10.18 10.57
N ILE A 118 0.21 -10.36 10.86
CA ILE A 118 -0.27 -11.38 11.80
C ILE A 118 0.13 -12.78 11.30
N ARG A 119 -0.19 -13.09 10.04
CA ARG A 119 0.16 -14.39 9.44
C ARG A 119 1.67 -14.59 9.31
N GLY A 120 2.41 -13.51 9.02
CA GLY A 120 3.85 -13.50 8.94
C GLY A 120 4.50 -13.81 10.29
N MET A 121 3.96 -13.27 11.37
CA MET A 121 4.42 -13.55 12.74
C MET A 121 4.16 -15.00 13.16
N GLU A 122 2.98 -15.55 12.85
CA GLU A 122 2.67 -16.96 13.11
C GLU A 122 3.57 -17.91 12.30
N SER A 123 3.75 -17.62 11.00
CA SER A 123 4.66 -18.37 10.12
C SER A 123 6.11 -18.29 10.61
N TRP A 124 6.46 -17.10 11.11
CA TRP A 124 7.53 -16.78 12.04
C TRP A 124 7.97 -17.92 12.96
N GLU A 125 7.10 -18.11 13.92
CA GLU A 125 7.27 -18.99 15.06
C GLU A 125 7.21 -20.46 14.64
N VAL A 126 6.30 -20.80 13.73
CA VAL A 126 6.16 -22.15 13.18
C VAL A 126 7.45 -22.57 12.47
N MET A 127 8.02 -21.71 11.63
CA MET A 127 9.27 -21.98 10.92
C MET A 127 10.43 -22.22 11.91
N ARG A 128 10.63 -21.33 12.88
CA ARG A 128 11.68 -21.50 13.92
C ARG A 128 11.47 -22.76 14.73
N SER A 129 10.22 -23.11 15.05
CA SER A 129 9.88 -24.34 15.76
C SER A 129 10.22 -25.58 14.93
N GLY A 130 9.89 -25.57 13.63
CA GLY A 130 10.25 -26.62 12.69
C GLY A 130 11.77 -26.78 12.58
N ILE A 131 12.52 -25.69 12.46
CA ILE A 131 13.99 -25.70 12.43
C ILE A 131 14.55 -26.31 13.73
N ARG A 132 14.07 -25.87 14.91
CA ARG A 132 14.50 -26.44 16.21
C ARG A 132 14.34 -27.95 16.24
N LYS A 133 13.19 -28.46 15.77
CA LYS A 133 12.91 -29.89 15.72
C LYS A 133 13.82 -30.61 14.71
N LEU A 134 14.05 -30.03 13.54
CA LEU A 134 14.92 -30.65 12.54
C LEU A 134 16.38 -30.71 13.01
N VAL A 135 16.88 -29.65 13.65
CA VAL A 135 18.22 -29.60 14.21
C VAL A 135 18.40 -30.60 15.36
N SER A 136 17.35 -30.90 16.14
CA SER A 136 17.43 -31.94 17.18
C SER A 136 17.40 -33.38 16.64
N GLU A 137 16.84 -33.59 15.45
CA GLU A 137 16.67 -34.92 14.85
C GLU A 137 17.78 -35.29 13.88
N TYR A 138 18.34 -34.30 13.17
CA TYR A 138 19.36 -34.49 12.16
C TYR A 138 20.65 -33.79 12.56
N ALA A 139 21.79 -34.43 12.29
CA ALA A 139 23.08 -33.79 12.45
C ALA A 139 23.19 -32.62 11.46
N VAL A 140 23.30 -31.41 11.99
CA VAL A 140 23.54 -30.18 11.24
C VAL A 140 24.74 -29.48 11.84
N HIS A 141 25.70 -29.11 11.00
CA HIS A 141 26.94 -28.47 11.40
C HIS A 141 27.02 -27.07 10.81
N THR A 142 27.44 -26.10 11.61
CA THR A 142 27.73 -24.73 11.19
C THR A 142 29.23 -24.47 11.33
N CYS A 143 29.80 -23.61 10.50
CA CYS A 143 31.18 -23.18 10.67
C CYS A 143 31.25 -22.01 11.64
N GLY A 144 32.05 -22.10 12.71
CA GLY A 144 32.18 -21.02 13.70
C GLY A 144 32.81 -19.72 13.22
N TYR A 145 33.16 -19.60 11.93
CA TYR A 145 33.81 -18.42 11.36
C TYR A 145 33.12 -17.85 10.12
N CYS A 146 32.37 -18.67 9.37
CA CYS A 146 31.70 -18.26 8.13
C CYS A 146 30.28 -18.83 8.11
N PRO A 147 29.35 -18.27 7.33
CA PRO A 147 27.94 -18.66 7.35
C PRO A 147 27.64 -20.00 6.66
N GLU A 148 28.64 -20.88 6.54
CA GLU A 148 28.50 -22.17 5.85
C GLU A 148 27.89 -23.22 6.79
N ILE A 149 26.90 -23.95 6.28
CA ILE A 149 26.16 -24.98 7.00
C ILE A 149 26.20 -26.28 6.20
N GLN A 150 26.45 -27.39 6.89
CA GLN A 150 26.41 -28.74 6.35
C GLN A 150 25.35 -29.56 7.07
N VAL A 151 24.39 -30.11 6.32
CA VAL A 151 23.45 -31.12 6.82
C VAL A 151 24.06 -32.51 6.60
N GLY A 152 24.12 -33.34 7.64
CA GLY A 152 24.68 -34.69 7.62
C GLY A 152 25.53 -35.01 8.85
N PRO A 153 25.92 -36.29 9.04
CA PRO A 153 26.63 -36.75 10.24
C PRO A 153 27.99 -36.07 10.46
N LYS A 154 28.59 -35.49 9.42
CA LYS A 154 29.88 -34.80 9.48
C LYS A 154 29.89 -33.59 8.56
N GLY A 155 30.61 -32.54 8.97
CA GLY A 155 31.01 -31.44 8.11
C GLY A 155 31.88 -31.90 6.92
N HIS A 156 31.84 -31.16 5.81
CA HIS A 156 32.66 -31.47 4.65
C HIS A 156 34.14 -31.08 4.85
N ARG A 157 35.01 -31.62 3.99
CA ARG A 157 36.48 -31.38 4.03
C ARG A 157 36.99 -30.38 2.98
N VAL A 158 36.09 -29.81 2.15
CA VAL A 158 36.45 -28.76 1.18
C VAL A 158 37.14 -27.59 1.89
N ARG A 159 38.27 -27.14 1.35
CA ARG A 159 39.12 -26.08 1.89
C ARG A 159 38.76 -24.71 1.29
N ASN A 160 37.49 -24.34 1.40
CA ASN A 160 36.93 -23.11 0.80
C ASN A 160 36.50 -22.07 1.84
N CYS A 161 36.79 -22.26 3.14
CA CYS A 161 36.52 -21.25 4.16
C CYS A 161 37.36 -20.00 3.88
N GLN A 162 36.71 -18.85 3.72
CA GLN A 162 37.36 -17.56 3.47
C GLN A 162 37.28 -16.59 4.66
N ALA A 163 36.80 -17.05 5.82
CA ALA A 163 36.67 -16.20 7.00
C ALA A 163 38.03 -15.77 7.58
N PHE A 164 37.99 -14.83 8.53
CA PHE A 164 39.19 -14.32 9.19
C PHE A 164 40.12 -15.45 9.67
N LYS A 165 41.42 -15.28 9.43
CA LYS A 165 42.47 -16.27 9.72
C LYS A 165 42.28 -17.65 9.06
N HIS A 166 41.55 -17.76 7.96
CA HIS A 166 41.41 -19.05 7.25
C HIS A 166 42.75 -19.63 6.75
N GLN A 167 43.75 -18.80 6.42
CA GLN A 167 45.08 -19.24 6.00
C GLN A 167 45.77 -20.09 7.09
N MET A 168 45.56 -19.77 8.37
CA MET A 168 46.07 -20.57 9.51
C MET A 168 45.37 -21.92 9.65
N ARG A 169 44.22 -22.10 9.01
CA ARG A 169 43.44 -23.34 8.97
C ARG A 169 43.49 -24.02 7.61
N ASP A 170 44.32 -23.51 6.69
CA ASP A 170 44.40 -23.97 5.30
C ASP A 170 43.02 -24.04 4.62
N GLY A 171 42.21 -22.99 4.81
CA GLY A 171 40.85 -22.90 4.24
C GLY A 171 39.84 -23.89 4.83
N GLN A 172 40.17 -24.65 5.87
CA GLN A 172 39.25 -25.62 6.49
C GLN A 172 38.22 -24.94 7.38
N HIS A 173 37.02 -25.51 7.41
CA HIS A 173 35.94 -25.11 8.30
C HIS A 173 36.16 -25.60 9.73
N ALA A 174 35.68 -24.81 10.70
CA ALA A 174 35.63 -25.22 12.09
C ALA A 174 34.18 -25.60 12.42
N TRP A 175 33.84 -26.86 12.17
CA TRP A 175 32.50 -27.37 12.36
C TRP A 175 32.13 -27.46 13.85
N GLN A 176 30.95 -26.97 14.16
CA GLN A 176 30.26 -27.13 15.45
C GLN A 176 28.79 -27.49 15.21
N GLU A 177 28.11 -28.00 16.22
CA GLU A 177 26.67 -28.27 16.13
C GLU A 177 25.91 -26.98 15.84
N ALA A 178 25.03 -27.02 14.85
CA ALA A 178 24.20 -25.88 14.50
C ALA A 178 23.05 -25.71 15.49
N THR A 179 22.60 -24.47 15.65
CA THR A 179 21.42 -24.09 16.41
C THR A 179 20.36 -23.53 15.48
N VAL A 180 19.16 -23.25 16.01
CA VAL A 180 18.11 -22.56 15.23
C VAL A 180 18.58 -21.22 14.70
N ASP A 181 19.47 -20.52 15.41
CA ASP A 181 19.96 -19.19 15.02
C ASP A 181 21.04 -19.25 13.94
N ASP A 182 21.65 -20.41 13.69
CA ASP A 182 22.54 -20.57 12.54
C ASP A 182 21.74 -20.65 11.23
N LEU A 183 20.58 -21.32 11.25
CA LEU A 183 19.70 -21.45 10.09
C LEU A 183 18.75 -20.25 9.93
N ALA A 184 18.37 -19.61 11.03
CA ALA A 184 17.47 -18.46 11.08
C ALA A 184 18.06 -17.36 11.99
N PRO A 185 19.16 -16.71 11.59
CA PRO A 185 19.88 -15.75 12.42
C PRO A 185 19.02 -14.53 12.77
N PRO A 186 18.88 -14.18 14.06
CA PRO A 186 18.17 -12.98 14.46
C PRO A 186 19.03 -11.74 14.21
N VAL A 187 18.54 -10.84 13.37
CA VAL A 187 19.08 -9.48 13.24
C VAL A 187 18.32 -8.59 14.21
N TYR A 188 18.93 -8.10 15.28
CA TYR A 188 18.20 -7.29 16.26
C TYR A 188 18.15 -5.81 15.88
N VAL A 189 17.01 -5.19 16.13
CA VAL A 189 16.73 -3.76 15.97
C VAL A 189 16.08 -3.21 17.23
N TRP A 190 16.17 -1.89 17.44
CA TRP A 190 15.48 -1.23 18.54
C TRP A 190 13.97 -1.24 18.31
N HIS A 191 13.21 -1.63 19.34
CA HIS A 191 11.75 -1.68 19.29
C HIS A 191 11.14 -0.27 19.40
N VAL A 192 10.23 0.06 18.48
CA VAL A 192 9.52 1.36 18.46
C VAL A 192 8.12 1.18 19.07
N ARG A 193 7.93 1.67 20.30
CA ARG A 193 6.64 1.55 21.02
C ARG A 193 5.53 2.44 20.48
N ASP A 194 5.87 3.68 20.14
CA ASP A 194 4.91 4.66 19.63
C ASP A 194 5.25 5.04 18.18
N LEU A 195 4.49 4.49 17.24
CA LEU A 195 4.59 4.77 15.81
C LEU A 195 4.15 6.20 15.44
N ASN A 196 3.45 6.89 16.35
CA ASN A 196 3.01 8.26 16.13
C ASN A 196 3.97 9.29 16.75
N SER A 197 4.94 8.85 17.55
CA SER A 197 5.96 9.74 18.09
C SER A 197 6.78 10.33 16.95
N ARG A 198 6.95 11.66 16.98
CA ARG A 198 7.79 12.39 16.03
C ARG A 198 9.21 12.57 16.53
N GLU A 199 9.48 12.19 17.79
CA GLU A 199 10.78 12.35 18.40
C GLU A 199 11.64 11.11 18.16
N PRO A 200 12.89 11.28 17.70
CA PRO A 200 13.78 10.16 17.48
C PRO A 200 14.22 9.54 18.82
N MET A 201 14.54 8.25 18.79
CA MET A 201 15.08 7.54 19.95
C MET A 201 16.41 8.18 20.39
N ALA A 202 16.49 8.64 21.64
CA ALA A 202 17.65 9.32 22.19
C ALA A 202 18.72 8.30 22.65
N ASN A 203 19.99 8.57 22.33
CA ASN A 203 21.09 7.67 22.71
C ASN A 203 21.21 7.48 24.24
N ASP A 204 20.93 8.51 25.02
CA ASP A 204 20.99 8.46 26.49
C ASP A 204 19.95 7.50 27.09
N LEU A 205 18.89 7.21 26.33
CA LEU A 205 17.80 6.30 26.69
C LEU A 205 18.01 4.86 26.23
N ARG A 206 19.12 4.54 25.55
CA ARG A 206 19.34 3.20 24.98
C ARG A 206 19.14 2.04 25.96
N ARG A 207 19.43 2.26 27.24
CA ARG A 207 19.28 1.25 28.31
C ARG A 207 17.83 0.94 28.67
N TYR A 208 16.89 1.77 28.26
CA TYR A 208 15.44 1.60 28.48
C TYR A 208 14.74 1.01 27.26
N TYR A 209 15.37 1.08 26.09
CA TYR A 209 14.80 0.53 24.87
C TYR A 209 14.91 -1.00 24.82
N ALA A 210 13.89 -1.61 24.25
CA ALA A 210 13.85 -3.02 23.92
C ALA A 210 14.54 -3.28 22.58
N MET A 211 15.01 -4.50 22.36
CA MET A 211 15.54 -4.95 21.07
C MET A 211 14.82 -6.21 20.63
N LEU A 212 14.33 -6.21 19.40
CA LEU A 212 13.61 -7.34 18.81
C LEU A 212 14.29 -7.81 17.53
N PRO A 213 14.13 -9.08 17.12
CA PRO A 213 14.49 -9.50 15.78
C PRO A 213 13.76 -8.63 14.75
N ALA A 214 14.47 -8.19 13.70
CA ALA A 214 13.99 -7.23 12.70
C ALA A 214 12.71 -7.72 12.01
N VAL A 215 12.59 -9.02 11.78
CA VAL A 215 11.39 -9.65 11.24
C VAL A 215 10.20 -9.54 12.19
N VAL A 216 10.44 -9.66 13.51
CA VAL A 216 9.40 -9.52 14.53
C VAL A 216 8.99 -8.06 14.67
N GLU A 217 9.94 -7.12 14.72
CA GLU A 217 9.65 -5.68 14.73
C GLU A 217 8.86 -5.26 13.49
N LEU A 218 9.26 -5.72 12.30
CA LEU A 218 8.56 -5.42 11.05
C LEU A 218 7.08 -5.83 11.10
N PHE A 219 6.80 -7.06 11.56
CA PHE A 219 5.42 -7.51 11.72
C PHE A 219 4.69 -6.76 12.84
N ALA A 220 5.36 -6.47 13.96
CA ALA A 220 4.77 -5.72 15.06
C ALA A 220 4.33 -4.31 14.62
N GLN A 221 5.18 -3.58 13.89
CA GLN A 221 4.85 -2.25 13.38
C GLN A 221 3.67 -2.26 12.39
N ALA A 222 3.48 -3.36 11.67
CA ALA A 222 2.36 -3.53 10.75
C ALA A 222 1.07 -4.04 11.43
N GLY A 223 1.08 -4.30 12.75
CA GLY A 223 -0.10 -4.70 13.53
C GLY A 223 -0.12 -6.18 13.97
N GLY A 224 0.97 -6.93 13.73
CA GLY A 224 1.17 -8.26 14.30
C GLY A 224 1.36 -8.19 15.82
N ARG A 225 0.66 -9.05 16.57
CA ARG A 225 0.79 -9.08 18.04
C ARG A 225 1.88 -10.06 18.46
N VAL A 226 2.96 -9.57 19.04
CA VAL A 226 3.98 -10.41 19.67
C VAL A 226 3.33 -11.14 20.84
N SER A 227 3.04 -12.43 20.67
CA SER A 227 2.27 -13.20 21.64
C SER A 227 3.16 -14.25 22.30
N GLY A 228 3.32 -14.19 23.63
CA GLY A 228 3.63 -15.34 24.50
C GLY A 228 4.82 -16.25 24.16
N GLY A 229 5.92 -15.74 23.60
CA GLY A 229 7.14 -16.52 23.29
C GLY A 229 8.45 -15.83 23.72
N ASP A 230 9.60 -16.36 23.28
CA ASP A 230 10.96 -15.85 23.58
C ASP A 230 11.12 -14.34 23.28
N CYS A 231 10.32 -13.80 22.34
CA CYS A 231 10.37 -12.39 21.95
C CYS A 231 9.51 -11.48 22.82
N ALA A 232 8.54 -11.99 23.57
CA ALA A 232 7.67 -11.18 24.42
C ALA A 232 8.45 -10.56 25.60
N SER A 233 9.37 -11.33 26.19
CA SER A 233 10.27 -10.83 27.26
C SER A 233 11.24 -9.75 26.77
N LEU A 234 11.55 -9.74 25.47
CA LEU A 234 12.44 -8.76 24.85
C LEU A 234 11.78 -7.40 24.62
N MET A 235 10.45 -7.31 24.63
CA MET A 235 9.70 -6.04 24.44
C MET A 235 9.80 -5.09 25.64
N ARG A 236 10.16 -5.61 26.82
CA ARG A 236 10.33 -4.85 28.07
C ARG A 236 9.13 -3.96 28.41
N GLU A 237 7.90 -4.44 28.16
CA GLU A 237 6.66 -3.65 28.36
C GLU A 237 6.51 -3.08 29.78
N ASP A 238 7.15 -3.71 30.76
CA ASP A 238 7.22 -3.34 32.17
C ASP A 238 8.20 -2.19 32.48
N VAL A 239 9.06 -1.81 31.53
CA VAL A 239 10.04 -0.73 31.70
C VAL A 239 9.47 0.58 31.18
N ALA A 240 9.17 1.53 32.07
CA ALA A 240 8.84 2.89 31.68
C ALA A 240 10.07 3.60 31.10
N VAL A 241 9.92 4.23 29.92
CA VAL A 241 10.96 5.06 29.31
C VAL A 241 10.77 6.48 29.85
N PRO A 242 11.74 7.04 30.60
CA PRO A 242 11.61 8.39 31.16
C PRO A 242 11.67 9.45 30.05
N GLU A 243 10.96 10.55 30.25
CA GLU A 243 11.10 11.72 29.39
C GLU A 243 12.49 12.34 29.55
N LEU A 244 12.97 13.05 28.52
CA LEU A 244 14.32 13.61 28.51
C LEU A 244 14.56 14.62 29.66
N GLU A 245 13.50 15.27 30.11
CA GLU A 245 13.52 16.20 31.26
C GLU A 245 13.60 15.46 32.59
N GLU A 246 12.97 14.30 32.72
CA GLU A 246 12.97 13.49 33.94
C GLU A 246 14.35 12.90 34.26
N MET A 247 15.17 12.60 33.24
CA MET A 247 16.55 12.16 33.46
C MET A 247 17.48 13.26 33.98
N LYS A 248 17.18 14.53 33.71
CA LYS A 248 17.96 15.66 34.25
C LYS A 248 17.69 15.88 35.74
N LEU A 249 16.58 15.35 36.25
CA LEU A 249 16.18 15.43 37.66
C LEU A 249 16.67 14.23 38.49
N ALA A 250 17.24 13.20 37.86
CA ALA A 250 17.72 11.98 38.51
C ALA A 250 19.21 12.06 38.96
N VAL A 251 19.73 13.27 39.23
CA VAL A 251 21.09 13.52 39.74
C VAL A 251 21.10 13.53 41.26
#